data_AF-A0A8J2N5L8-F1
#
_entry.id   AF-A0A8J2N5L8-F1
#
_cell.length_a   1.000
_cell.length_b   1.000
_cell.length_c   1.000
_cell.angle_alpha   90.00
_cell.angle_beta   90.00
_cell.angle_gamma   90.00
#
_symmetry.space_group_name_H-M   'P 1'
#
loop_
_entity.id
_entity.type
_entity.pdbx_description
1 polymer ?
#
loop_
_entity_poly.entity_id
_entity_poly.type
_entity_poly.pdbx_seq_one_letter_code
_entity_poly.pdbx_strand_id
1 'polypeptide(L)'
;MAPSKIIIDTDPGVDDILAMLLAFSAKSEELDILMLSLTFGNVEVKNCLRNVVTLFHYIEKERAWRKENGRPEGFETLNARKPIVAVGAEEPLAEHMMVADFFHGIDGLGGIHHSHPHLSPEETWKSLFTPQPKNLAAEEAAALQKVKEKHSLFTPSLKPAHEVMLDLLRENEPDTITIVAVGPLTNLAIAAAKDPETFLKVKEVVVMGGAIDAPGNMTPGAEFNTYADSVASARVFALTSQNPHLTMPPVISNNKKEQLPPYPEKLSKRQVPNYMRNCT
;
A
#
# COMPACT_ATOMS: atom_id res chain seq x y z
N MET A 1 -15.68 -14.97 -15.31
CA MET A 1 -14.41 -15.34 -14.66
C MET A 1 -14.51 -14.94 -13.20
N ALA A 2 -13.70 -15.50 -12.30
CA ALA A 2 -13.59 -14.97 -10.94
C ALA A 2 -12.97 -13.55 -10.99
N PRO A 3 -13.32 -12.64 -10.06
CA PRO A 3 -12.74 -11.30 -10.02
C PRO A 3 -11.23 -11.36 -9.80
N SER A 4 -10.51 -10.40 -10.35
CA SER A 4 -9.07 -10.26 -10.14
C SER A 4 -8.82 -9.80 -8.71
N LYS A 5 -8.12 -10.61 -7.91
CA LYS A 5 -7.76 -10.26 -6.55
C LYS A 5 -6.52 -9.37 -6.55
N ILE A 6 -6.60 -8.21 -5.91
CA ILE A 6 -5.48 -7.28 -5.85
C ILE A 6 -5.13 -6.83 -4.44
N ILE A 7 -3.84 -6.55 -4.25
CA ILE A 7 -3.30 -5.76 -3.15
C ILE A 7 -2.80 -4.45 -3.75
N ILE A 8 -3.18 -3.31 -3.19
CA ILE A 8 -2.64 -2.00 -3.59
C ILE A 8 -1.60 -1.61 -2.54
N ASP A 9 -0.34 -1.46 -2.92
CA ASP A 9 0.73 -0.91 -2.07
C ASP A 9 1.02 0.53 -2.49
N THR A 10 0.83 1.48 -1.58
CA THR A 10 0.65 2.89 -1.91
C THR A 10 1.15 3.80 -0.79
N ASP A 11 1.54 5.01 -1.16
CA ASP A 11 1.90 6.15 -0.33
C ASP A 11 0.96 7.34 -0.64
N PRO A 12 -0.34 7.24 -0.28
CA PRO A 12 -1.44 8.03 -0.82
C PRO A 12 -1.18 9.53 -1.01
N GLY A 13 -0.76 9.89 -2.22
CA GLY A 13 -0.78 11.22 -2.79
C GLY A 13 -2.04 11.44 -3.62
N VAL A 14 -2.08 12.54 -4.37
CA VAL A 14 -3.26 12.93 -5.15
C VAL A 14 -3.63 11.89 -6.22
N ASP A 15 -2.63 11.38 -6.94
CA ASP A 15 -2.78 10.37 -7.99
C ASP A 15 -3.08 8.98 -7.43
N ASP A 16 -2.48 8.57 -6.30
CA ASP A 16 -2.87 7.34 -5.59
C ASP A 16 -4.35 7.34 -5.20
N ILE A 17 -4.84 8.46 -4.67
CA ILE A 17 -6.25 8.62 -4.31
C ILE A 17 -7.14 8.43 -5.55
N LEU A 18 -6.74 8.97 -6.70
CA LEU A 18 -7.47 8.79 -7.95
C LEU A 18 -7.43 7.33 -8.43
N ALA A 19 -6.28 6.66 -8.32
CA ALA A 19 -6.13 5.24 -8.65
C ALA A 19 -7.02 4.35 -7.75
N MET A 20 -7.06 4.64 -6.44
CA MET A 20 -7.95 3.95 -5.50
C MET A 20 -9.42 4.23 -5.78
N LEU A 21 -9.82 5.47 -6.09
CA LEU A 21 -11.19 5.81 -6.48
C LEU A 21 -11.62 5.05 -7.74
N LEU A 22 -10.74 4.94 -8.73
CA LEU A 22 -10.97 4.15 -9.94
C LEU A 22 -11.13 2.66 -9.60
N ALA A 23 -10.23 2.09 -8.80
CA ALA A 23 -10.30 0.71 -8.35
C ALA A 23 -11.58 0.42 -7.55
N PHE A 24 -11.98 1.33 -6.66
CA PHE A 24 -13.22 1.19 -5.90
C PHE A 24 -14.46 1.25 -6.79
N SER A 25 -14.43 2.04 -7.85
CA SER A 25 -15.53 2.20 -8.81
C SER A 25 -15.69 1.02 -9.77
N ALA A 26 -14.72 0.12 -9.85
CA ALA A 26 -14.82 -1.09 -10.66
C ALA A 26 -15.96 -2.01 -10.18
N LYS A 27 -16.40 -2.92 -11.06
CA LYS A 27 -17.43 -3.88 -10.70
C LYS A 27 -16.88 -4.98 -9.82
N SER A 28 -17.71 -5.49 -8.90
CA SER A 28 -17.30 -6.54 -7.96
C SER A 28 -16.97 -7.89 -8.64
N GLU A 29 -17.52 -8.14 -9.82
CA GLU A 29 -17.21 -9.32 -10.64
C GLU A 29 -15.89 -9.19 -11.41
N GLU A 30 -15.32 -7.99 -11.50
CA GLU A 30 -14.07 -7.70 -12.21
C GLU A 30 -12.88 -7.60 -11.24
N LEU A 31 -13.08 -6.99 -10.07
CA LEU A 31 -12.00 -6.65 -9.14
C LEU A 31 -12.39 -6.93 -7.67
N ASP A 32 -11.50 -7.60 -6.93
CA ASP A 32 -11.60 -7.85 -5.49
C ASP A 32 -10.37 -7.25 -4.79
N ILE A 33 -10.55 -6.15 -4.06
CA ILE A 33 -9.46 -5.42 -3.40
C ILE A 33 -9.28 -5.99 -1.98
N LEU A 34 -8.23 -6.80 -1.81
CA LEU A 34 -7.99 -7.50 -0.55
C LEU A 34 -7.42 -6.57 0.52
N MET A 35 -6.50 -5.68 0.11
CA MET A 35 -5.70 -4.89 1.04
C MET A 35 -5.22 -3.59 0.40
N LEU A 36 -5.20 -2.53 1.21
CA LEU A 36 -4.38 -1.34 1.05
C LEU A 36 -3.17 -1.44 2.00
N SER A 37 -2.00 -1.65 1.41
CA SER A 37 -0.70 -1.63 2.06
C SER A 37 -0.17 -0.21 2.01
N LEU A 38 0.10 0.40 3.17
CA LEU A 38 0.59 1.78 3.23
C LEU A 38 2.09 1.82 3.43
N THR A 39 2.79 2.68 2.70
CA THR A 39 4.21 2.98 2.90
C THR A 39 4.42 4.49 2.95
N PHE A 40 5.60 4.92 3.40
CA PHE A 40 6.09 6.28 3.18
C PHE A 40 6.39 6.51 1.70
N GLY A 41 6.48 7.78 1.30
CA GLY A 41 6.88 8.19 -0.04
C GLY A 41 6.48 9.65 -0.23
N ASN A 42 5.38 9.93 -0.92
CA ASN A 42 4.83 11.27 -1.12
C ASN A 42 4.77 12.07 0.19
N VAL A 43 4.37 11.41 1.28
CA VAL A 43 4.42 11.92 2.65
C VAL A 43 4.78 10.82 3.64
N GLU A 44 4.95 11.19 4.92
CA GLU A 44 5.11 10.22 6.01
C GLU A 44 3.93 9.24 6.06
N VAL A 45 4.19 7.97 6.43
CA VAL A 45 3.16 6.92 6.43
C VAL A 45 1.97 7.22 7.36
N LYS A 46 2.17 8.06 8.38
CA LYS A 46 1.09 8.54 9.25
C LYS A 46 0.11 9.45 8.51
N ASN A 47 0.61 10.29 7.61
CA ASN A 47 -0.22 11.10 6.73
C ASN A 47 -0.86 10.25 5.62
N CYS A 48 -0.13 9.27 5.07
CA CYS A 48 -0.71 8.26 4.17
C CYS A 48 -1.96 7.59 4.76
N LEU A 49 -1.88 7.17 6.03
CA LEU A 49 -3.03 6.60 6.74
C LEU A 49 -4.18 7.61 6.90
N ARG A 50 -3.87 8.85 7.25
CA ARG A 50 -4.87 9.92 7.35
C ARG A 50 -5.57 10.16 6.00
N ASN A 51 -4.82 10.13 4.90
CA ASN A 51 -5.33 10.32 3.54
C ASN A 51 -6.30 9.19 3.15
N VAL A 52 -5.95 7.93 3.41
CA VAL A 52 -6.85 6.77 3.18
C VAL A 52 -8.11 6.84 4.03
N VAL A 53 -8.00 7.17 5.31
CA VAL A 53 -9.20 7.30 6.17
C VAL A 53 -10.09 8.45 5.70
N THR A 54 -9.48 9.55 5.26
CA THR A 54 -10.21 10.69 4.66
C THR A 54 -10.92 10.28 3.38
N LEU A 55 -10.27 9.49 2.51
CA LEU A 55 -10.89 8.94 1.31
C LEU A 55 -12.15 8.14 1.65
N PHE A 56 -12.05 7.18 2.58
CA PHE A 56 -13.21 6.41 3.01
C PHE A 56 -14.33 7.28 3.60
N HIS A 57 -13.98 8.28 4.40
CA HIS A 57 -14.94 9.24 4.94
C HIS A 57 -15.74 9.95 3.84
N TYR A 58 -15.08 10.35 2.75
CA TYR A 58 -15.75 10.98 1.61
C TYR A 58 -16.55 10.02 0.76
N ILE A 59 -16.09 8.78 0.59
CA ILE A 59 -16.86 7.75 -0.11
C ILE A 59 -18.18 7.48 0.66
N GLU A 60 -18.15 7.42 1.99
CA GLU A 60 -19.37 7.27 2.81
C GLU A 60 -20.33 8.43 2.60
N LYS A 61 -19.83 9.68 2.61
CA LYS A 61 -20.66 10.88 2.37
C LYS A 61 -21.24 10.91 0.95
N GLU A 62 -20.45 10.56 -0.05
CA GLU A 62 -20.87 10.50 -1.44
C GLU A 62 -21.94 9.42 -1.65
N ARG A 63 -21.77 8.23 -1.05
CA ARG A 63 -22.77 7.15 -1.09
C ARG A 63 -24.08 7.56 -0.41
N ALA A 64 -24.00 8.20 0.76
CA ALA A 64 -25.17 8.72 1.47
C ALA A 64 -25.93 9.74 0.60
N TRP A 65 -25.21 10.72 0.04
CA TRP A 65 -25.80 11.72 -0.86
C TRP A 65 -26.43 11.07 -2.09
N ARG A 66 -25.77 10.11 -2.74
CA ARG A 66 -26.33 9.36 -3.88
C ARG A 66 -27.64 8.68 -3.53
N LYS A 67 -27.68 7.98 -2.40
CA LYS A 67 -28.86 7.29 -1.90
C LYS A 67 -30.02 8.24 -1.65
N GLU A 68 -29.76 9.37 -0.99
CA GLU A 68 -30.76 10.42 -0.75
C GLU A 68 -31.31 11.03 -2.04
N ASN A 69 -30.50 11.04 -3.10
CA ASN A 69 -30.86 11.58 -4.43
C ASN A 69 -31.31 10.50 -5.43
N GLY A 70 -31.59 9.26 -4.98
CA GLY A 70 -32.08 8.18 -5.85
C GLY A 70 -31.08 7.72 -6.91
N ARG A 71 -29.77 7.93 -6.69
CA ARG A 71 -28.68 7.50 -7.58
C ARG A 71 -28.07 6.18 -7.11
N PRO A 72 -27.47 5.38 -8.02
CA PRO A 72 -26.68 4.22 -7.63
C PRO A 72 -25.54 4.61 -6.68
N GLU A 73 -25.40 3.91 -5.55
CA GLU A 73 -24.40 4.21 -4.51
C GLU A 73 -22.96 4.18 -5.05
N GLY A 74 -22.67 3.33 -6.04
CA GLY A 74 -21.37 3.21 -6.69
C GLY A 74 -20.31 2.54 -5.79
N PHE A 75 -19.05 2.65 -6.22
CA PHE A 75 -17.89 2.05 -5.53
C PHE A 75 -18.06 0.54 -5.28
N GLU A 76 -18.48 -0.23 -6.28
CA GLU A 76 -19.07 -1.56 -6.10
C GLU A 76 -18.12 -2.58 -5.45
N THR A 77 -16.81 -2.47 -5.65
CA THR A 77 -15.86 -3.39 -5.01
C THR A 77 -15.93 -3.34 -3.48
N LEU A 78 -16.22 -2.15 -2.90
CA LEU A 78 -16.40 -1.97 -1.45
C LEU A 78 -17.68 -2.62 -0.91
N ASN A 79 -18.64 -2.98 -1.78
CA ASN A 79 -19.83 -3.73 -1.37
C ASN A 79 -19.54 -5.22 -1.25
N ALA A 80 -18.62 -5.73 -2.06
CA ALA A 80 -18.21 -7.13 -2.03
C ALA A 80 -17.21 -7.41 -0.90
N ARG A 81 -16.26 -6.50 -0.67
CA ARG A 81 -15.24 -6.65 0.36
C ARG A 81 -14.81 -5.31 0.95
N LYS A 82 -14.62 -5.30 2.27
CA LYS A 82 -13.89 -4.24 2.98
C LYS A 82 -12.40 -4.54 2.88
N PRO A 83 -11.58 -3.73 2.17
CA PRO A 83 -10.15 -3.97 2.10
C PRO A 83 -9.53 -3.88 3.50
N ILE A 84 -8.51 -4.68 3.75
CA ILE A 84 -7.68 -4.53 4.94
C ILE A 84 -6.80 -3.29 4.74
N VAL A 85 -6.76 -2.39 5.71
CA VAL A 85 -5.81 -1.26 5.72
C VAL A 85 -4.71 -1.60 6.70
N ALA A 86 -3.47 -1.65 6.23
CA ALA A 86 -2.32 -1.97 7.07
C ALA A 86 -1.21 -0.94 6.88
N VAL A 87 -0.68 -0.44 8.00
CA VAL A 87 0.45 0.49 8.02
C VAL A 87 1.74 -0.31 7.86
N GLY A 88 2.58 0.08 6.91
CA GLY A 88 3.85 -0.58 6.57
C GLY A 88 5.06 0.23 7.00
N ALA A 89 6.09 0.23 6.15
CA ALA A 89 7.35 0.90 6.41
C ALA A 89 7.19 2.41 6.64
N GLU A 90 7.90 2.93 7.64
CA GLU A 90 7.97 4.38 7.92
C GLU A 90 9.14 5.06 7.20
N GLU A 91 10.17 4.30 6.82
CA GLU A 91 11.45 4.78 6.27
C GLU A 91 12.02 3.80 5.23
N PRO A 92 12.91 4.26 4.31
CA PRO A 92 13.57 3.40 3.33
C PRO A 92 14.58 2.43 3.96
N LEU A 93 14.96 1.37 3.24
CA LEU A 93 15.83 0.31 3.77
C LEU A 93 17.27 0.73 4.11
N ALA A 94 17.79 1.78 3.48
CA ALA A 94 19.21 2.15 3.64
C ALA A 94 19.51 3.64 3.49
N GLU A 95 18.71 4.37 2.72
CA GLU A 95 18.94 5.78 2.42
C GLU A 95 18.24 6.70 3.43
N HIS A 96 18.37 8.02 3.26
CA HIS A 96 17.61 8.97 4.06
C HIS A 96 16.19 9.08 3.52
N MET A 97 15.22 9.14 4.42
CA MET A 97 13.83 9.38 4.05
C MET A 97 13.71 10.71 3.31
N MET A 98 13.05 10.67 2.15
CA MET A 98 12.65 11.83 1.38
C MET A 98 11.15 11.77 1.12
N VAL A 99 10.51 12.92 1.18
CA VAL A 99 9.08 13.09 0.89
C VAL A 99 8.89 14.04 -0.29
N ALA A 100 7.81 13.86 -1.06
CA ALA A 100 7.46 14.71 -2.21
C ALA A 100 6.40 15.76 -1.84
N ASP A 101 6.54 16.37 -0.66
CA ASP A 101 5.62 17.39 -0.15
C ASP A 101 5.55 18.64 -1.03
N PHE A 102 6.59 18.94 -1.81
CA PHE A 102 6.59 20.00 -2.81
C PHE A 102 5.56 19.78 -3.93
N PHE A 103 5.30 18.52 -4.32
CA PHE A 103 4.32 18.18 -5.36
C PHE A 103 2.94 17.91 -4.77
N HIS A 104 2.89 17.21 -3.63
CA HIS A 104 1.66 16.72 -3.04
C HIS A 104 1.15 17.57 -1.88
N GLY A 105 1.85 18.63 -1.49
CA GLY A 105 1.57 19.40 -0.26
C GLY A 105 2.07 18.68 0.99
N ILE A 106 2.16 19.44 2.10
CA ILE A 106 2.69 18.97 3.39
C ILE A 106 1.96 17.76 4.00
N ASP A 107 0.78 17.46 3.51
CA ASP A 107 -0.07 16.37 3.96
C ASP A 107 -0.36 15.32 2.86
N GLY A 108 0.18 15.50 1.65
CA GLY A 108 -0.02 14.60 0.52
C GLY A 108 -1.27 14.89 -0.32
N LEU A 109 -2.11 15.85 0.10
CA LEU A 109 -3.36 16.22 -0.57
C LEU A 109 -3.50 17.76 -0.73
N GLY A 110 -2.41 18.43 -1.09
CA GLY A 110 -2.37 19.87 -1.37
C GLY A 110 -2.53 20.74 -0.12
N GLY A 111 -2.30 20.21 1.08
CA GLY A 111 -2.47 20.92 2.35
C GLY A 111 -3.91 21.01 2.82
N ILE A 112 -4.82 20.16 2.33
CA ILE A 112 -6.26 20.19 2.65
C ILE A 112 -6.51 20.02 4.16
N HIS A 113 -5.70 19.23 4.84
CA HIS A 113 -5.84 18.96 6.28
C HIS A 113 -5.55 20.17 7.15
N HIS A 114 -4.75 21.11 6.64
CA HIS A 114 -4.40 22.34 7.34
C HIS A 114 -5.27 23.51 6.88
N SER A 115 -5.45 23.66 5.57
CA SER A 115 -6.21 24.77 4.98
C SER A 115 -7.72 24.63 5.15
N HIS A 116 -8.23 23.40 5.16
CA HIS A 116 -9.65 23.09 5.24
C HIS A 116 -9.89 21.97 6.27
N PRO A 117 -9.62 22.20 7.56
CA PRO A 117 -9.69 21.14 8.59
C PRO A 117 -11.08 20.53 8.74
N HIS A 118 -12.15 21.26 8.40
CA HIS A 118 -13.53 20.77 8.37
C HIS A 118 -13.79 19.69 7.30
N LEU A 119 -12.88 19.55 6.33
CA LEU A 119 -12.88 18.47 5.35
C LEU A 119 -12.14 17.21 5.85
N SER A 120 -11.43 17.31 6.98
CA SER A 120 -10.78 16.14 7.59
C SER A 120 -11.74 15.44 8.55
N PRO A 121 -11.81 14.10 8.56
CA PRO A 121 -12.51 13.39 9.61
C PRO A 121 -11.81 13.60 10.96
N GLU A 122 -12.58 13.56 12.04
CA GLU A 122 -12.04 13.51 13.40
C GLU A 122 -11.10 12.31 13.56
N GLU A 123 -9.99 12.50 14.28
CA GLU A 123 -8.92 11.50 14.41
C GLU A 123 -9.25 10.31 15.34
N THR A 124 -10.53 10.07 15.60
CA THR A 124 -11.03 8.93 16.38
C THR A 124 -10.56 7.57 15.83
N TRP A 125 -10.33 7.49 14.52
CA TRP A 125 -9.81 6.31 13.82
C TRP A 125 -8.41 5.88 14.27
N LYS A 126 -7.59 6.74 14.89
CA LYS A 126 -6.24 6.37 15.37
C LYS A 126 -6.28 5.16 16.32
N SER A 127 -7.32 5.10 17.16
CA SER A 127 -7.56 3.98 18.07
C SER A 127 -7.75 2.61 17.38
N LEU A 128 -8.14 2.61 16.11
CA LEU A 128 -8.32 1.37 15.33
C LEU A 128 -7.00 0.71 14.96
N PHE A 129 -5.91 1.47 14.93
CA PHE A 129 -4.57 1.02 14.52
C PHE A 129 -3.61 0.88 15.70
N THR A 130 -4.09 1.08 16.93
CA THR A 130 -3.29 0.88 18.14
C THR A 130 -3.68 -0.39 18.88
N PRO A 131 -2.71 -1.18 19.38
CA PRO A 131 -3.00 -2.33 20.22
C PRO A 131 -3.81 -1.93 21.45
N GLN A 132 -4.92 -2.64 21.65
CA GLN A 132 -5.83 -2.39 22.75
C GLN A 132 -5.39 -3.18 23.99
N PRO A 133 -5.52 -2.63 25.21
CA PRO A 133 -5.18 -3.37 26.41
C PRO A 133 -6.08 -4.60 26.58
N LYS A 134 -5.56 -5.70 27.14
CA LYS A 134 -6.30 -6.98 27.22
C LYS A 134 -7.63 -6.89 27.98
N ASN A 135 -7.73 -5.97 28.94
CA ASN A 135 -8.91 -5.76 29.77
C ASN A 135 -9.39 -4.31 29.62
N LEU A 136 -10.10 -3.99 28.55
CA LEU A 136 -10.78 -2.70 28.44
C LEU A 136 -11.96 -2.63 29.41
N ALA A 137 -12.18 -1.44 29.97
CA ALA A 137 -13.45 -1.17 30.64
C ALA A 137 -14.60 -1.28 29.62
N ALA A 138 -15.80 -1.67 30.08
CA ALA A 138 -16.96 -1.84 29.21
C ALA A 138 -17.31 -0.58 28.40
N GLU A 139 -17.08 0.60 28.99
CA GLU A 139 -17.29 1.89 28.33
C GLU A 139 -16.30 2.14 27.19
N GLU A 140 -15.02 1.85 27.41
CA GLU A 140 -13.97 2.00 26.38
C GLU A 140 -14.17 1.01 25.24
N ALA A 141 -14.59 -0.22 25.55
CA ALA A 141 -14.95 -1.22 24.55
C ALA A 141 -16.15 -0.78 23.69
N ALA A 142 -17.18 -0.19 24.32
CA ALA A 142 -18.33 0.38 23.61
C ALA A 142 -17.94 1.59 22.75
N ALA A 143 -17.04 2.46 23.22
CA ALA A 143 -16.52 3.58 22.45
C ALA A 143 -15.74 3.11 21.22
N LEU A 144 -14.85 2.13 21.38
CA LEU A 144 -14.10 1.53 20.26
C LEU A 144 -15.04 0.87 19.24
N GLN A 145 -16.08 0.18 19.72
CA GLN A 145 -17.09 -0.41 18.84
C GLN A 145 -17.82 0.66 18.01
N LYS A 146 -18.19 1.80 18.61
CA LYS A 146 -18.79 2.92 17.87
C LYS A 146 -17.83 3.49 16.81
N VAL A 147 -16.53 3.58 17.11
CA VAL A 147 -15.53 4.02 16.13
C VAL A 147 -15.43 3.02 14.96
N LYS A 148 -15.47 1.71 15.23
CA LYS A 148 -15.49 0.67 14.18
C LYS A 148 -16.75 0.75 13.31
N GLU A 149 -17.90 1.02 13.92
CA GLU A 149 -19.16 1.20 13.19
C GLU A 149 -19.16 2.47 12.33
N LYS A 150 -18.53 3.54 12.83
CA LYS A 150 -18.34 4.80 12.07
C LYS A 150 -17.42 4.61 10.87
N HIS A 151 -16.36 3.80 10.98
CA HIS A 151 -15.40 3.55 9.92
C HIS A 151 -15.66 2.19 9.26
N SER A 152 -16.75 2.12 8.50
CA SER A 152 -17.33 0.84 8.11
C SER A 152 -16.77 0.27 6.80
N LEU A 153 -16.10 1.07 5.97
CA LEU A 153 -15.67 0.68 4.63
C LEU A 153 -14.34 -0.07 4.55
N PHE A 154 -13.60 -0.19 5.65
CA PHE A 154 -12.32 -0.92 5.68
C PHE A 154 -12.18 -1.76 6.94
N THR A 155 -11.18 -2.66 6.94
CA THR A 155 -10.80 -3.43 8.13
C THR A 155 -9.40 -3.01 8.58
N PRO A 156 -9.22 -2.39 9.76
CA PRO A 156 -7.90 -1.98 10.24
C PRO A 156 -7.06 -3.20 10.63
N SER A 157 -5.78 -3.18 10.28
CA SER A 157 -4.79 -4.18 10.73
C SER A 157 -3.88 -3.60 11.82
N LEU A 158 -3.62 -4.42 12.85
CA LEU A 158 -2.57 -4.17 13.84
C LEU A 158 -1.22 -4.79 13.45
N LYS A 159 -1.20 -5.66 12.43
CA LYS A 159 0.03 -6.19 11.86
C LYS A 159 0.59 -5.23 10.80
N PRO A 160 1.91 -5.15 10.66
CA PRO A 160 2.53 -4.33 9.62
C PRO A 160 2.18 -4.85 8.22
N ALA A 161 2.16 -3.96 7.24
CA ALA A 161 1.64 -4.25 5.91
C ALA A 161 2.30 -5.46 5.22
N HIS A 162 3.63 -5.58 5.32
CA HIS A 162 4.37 -6.71 4.76
C HIS A 162 3.98 -8.07 5.37
N GLU A 163 3.52 -8.13 6.63
CA GLU A 163 3.04 -9.37 7.25
C GLU A 163 1.65 -9.74 6.78
N VAL A 164 0.73 -8.77 6.71
CA VAL A 164 -0.62 -8.99 6.19
C VAL A 164 -0.58 -9.44 4.73
N MET A 165 0.32 -8.86 3.94
CA MET A 165 0.57 -9.27 2.57
C MET A 165 0.95 -10.75 2.48
N LEU A 166 1.90 -11.21 3.33
CA LEU A 166 2.31 -12.61 3.38
C LEU A 166 1.20 -13.53 3.91
N ASP A 167 0.39 -13.07 4.87
CA ASP A 167 -0.79 -13.82 5.35
C ASP A 167 -1.77 -14.06 4.20
N LEU A 168 -2.12 -13.01 3.44
CA LEU A 168 -3.03 -13.12 2.28
C LEU A 168 -2.47 -14.04 1.20
N LEU A 169 -1.17 -13.95 0.90
CA LEU A 169 -0.52 -14.85 -0.07
C LEU A 169 -0.46 -16.31 0.42
N ARG A 170 -0.40 -16.55 1.74
CA ARG A 170 -0.48 -17.91 2.31
C ARG A 170 -1.88 -18.49 2.24
N GLU A 171 -2.89 -17.66 2.49
CA GLU A 171 -4.31 -18.05 2.57
C GLU A 171 -4.98 -18.22 1.20
N ASN A 172 -4.32 -17.79 0.12
CA ASN A 172 -4.84 -17.90 -1.24
C ASN A 172 -3.99 -18.84 -2.09
N GLU A 173 -4.63 -19.43 -3.11
CA GLU A 173 -3.93 -20.25 -4.09
C GLU A 173 -2.83 -19.44 -4.80
N PRO A 174 -1.66 -20.04 -5.11
CA PRO A 174 -0.63 -19.38 -5.89
C PRO A 174 -1.15 -18.84 -7.21
N ASP A 175 -0.53 -17.76 -7.69
CA ASP A 175 -0.80 -17.14 -8.98
C ASP A 175 -2.23 -16.57 -9.13
N THR A 176 -2.87 -16.23 -8.00
CA THR A 176 -4.22 -15.63 -7.97
C THR A 176 -4.29 -14.17 -7.53
N ILE A 177 -3.28 -13.66 -6.80
CA ILE A 177 -3.23 -12.28 -6.30
C ILE A 177 -2.24 -11.46 -7.13
N THR A 178 -2.69 -10.33 -7.65
CA THR A 178 -1.83 -9.31 -8.27
C THR A 178 -1.51 -8.22 -7.25
N ILE A 179 -0.24 -7.82 -7.13
CA ILE A 179 0.14 -6.63 -6.34
C ILE A 179 0.26 -5.45 -7.29
N VAL A 180 -0.42 -4.35 -6.98
CA VAL A 180 -0.31 -3.07 -7.69
C VAL A 180 0.45 -2.12 -6.78
N ALA A 181 1.74 -1.94 -7.04
CA ALA A 181 2.61 -1.06 -6.27
C ALA A 181 2.68 0.31 -6.96
N VAL A 182 2.11 1.31 -6.30
CA VAL A 182 2.05 2.71 -6.75
C VAL A 182 2.86 3.66 -5.86
N GLY A 183 3.58 3.11 -4.87
CA GLY A 183 4.55 3.81 -4.05
C GLY A 183 5.92 3.11 -3.97
N PRO A 184 6.80 3.57 -3.06
CA PRO A 184 8.10 2.93 -2.83
C PRO A 184 8.00 1.44 -2.48
N LEU A 185 8.88 0.62 -3.05
CA LEU A 185 8.79 -0.85 -2.99
C LEU A 185 9.24 -1.47 -1.64
N THR A 186 9.33 -0.67 -0.58
CA THR A 186 9.90 -1.07 0.72
C THR A 186 9.12 -2.21 1.37
N ASN A 187 7.77 -2.12 1.40
CA ASN A 187 6.94 -3.18 1.96
C ASN A 187 7.11 -4.51 1.21
N LEU A 188 7.16 -4.48 -0.13
CA LEU A 188 7.42 -5.65 -0.96
C LEU A 188 8.80 -6.24 -0.69
N ALA A 189 9.84 -5.40 -0.60
CA ALA A 189 11.20 -5.85 -0.32
C ALA A 189 11.30 -6.53 1.06
N ILE A 190 10.64 -5.99 2.09
CA ILE A 190 10.57 -6.60 3.42
C ILE A 190 9.81 -7.93 3.37
N ALA A 191 8.64 -7.97 2.73
CA ALA A 191 7.83 -9.19 2.58
C ALA A 191 8.64 -10.30 1.87
N ALA A 192 9.25 -9.97 0.74
CA ALA A 192 10.06 -10.88 -0.05
C ALA A 192 11.30 -11.36 0.71
N ALA A 193 11.95 -10.50 1.51
CA ALA A 193 13.11 -10.93 2.30
C ALA A 193 12.71 -11.82 3.47
N LYS A 194 11.53 -11.59 4.07
CA LYS A 194 11.03 -12.33 5.22
C LYS A 194 10.57 -13.74 4.85
N ASP A 195 9.83 -13.88 3.76
CA ASP A 195 9.37 -15.18 3.25
C ASP A 195 9.32 -15.16 1.71
N PRO A 196 10.48 -15.41 1.06
CA PRO A 196 10.58 -15.36 -0.40
C PRO A 196 9.63 -16.33 -1.10
N GLU A 197 9.45 -17.54 -0.55
CA GLU A 197 8.63 -18.59 -1.14
C GLU A 197 7.14 -18.23 -1.12
N THR A 198 6.65 -17.70 0.00
CA THR A 198 5.30 -17.14 0.06
C THR A 198 5.15 -15.94 -0.87
N PHE A 199 6.11 -15.01 -0.87
CA PHE A 199 6.03 -13.82 -1.70
C PHE A 199 5.93 -14.17 -3.20
N LEU A 200 6.71 -15.17 -3.63
CA LEU A 200 6.69 -15.66 -5.01
C LEU A 200 5.35 -16.28 -5.43
N LYS A 201 4.44 -16.60 -4.51
CA LYS A 201 3.07 -17.01 -4.85
C LYS A 201 2.26 -15.93 -5.55
N VAL A 202 2.69 -14.66 -5.51
CA VAL A 202 2.05 -13.58 -6.26
C VAL A 202 1.95 -13.94 -7.74
N LYS A 203 0.81 -13.60 -8.35
CA LYS A 203 0.58 -13.76 -9.79
C LYS A 203 1.48 -12.83 -10.58
N GLU A 204 1.44 -11.55 -10.24
CA GLU A 204 2.21 -10.49 -10.87
C GLU A 204 2.33 -9.27 -9.97
N VAL A 205 3.35 -8.44 -10.21
CA VAL A 205 3.58 -7.18 -9.50
C VAL A 205 3.59 -6.06 -10.53
N VAL A 206 2.51 -5.30 -10.60
CA VAL A 206 2.42 -4.12 -11.48
C VAL A 206 3.01 -2.93 -10.73
N VAL A 207 4.05 -2.32 -11.29
CA VAL A 207 4.80 -1.24 -10.61
C VAL A 207 4.60 0.07 -11.38
N MET A 208 4.16 1.10 -10.68
CA MET A 208 4.27 2.49 -11.15
C MET A 208 5.58 3.05 -10.60
N GLY A 209 6.62 3.01 -11.42
CA GLY A 209 7.93 3.53 -11.04
C GLY A 209 9.07 3.13 -11.96
N GLY A 210 10.10 3.98 -12.01
CA GLY A 210 11.28 3.84 -12.87
C GLY A 210 11.14 4.56 -14.22
N ALA A 211 12.27 5.03 -14.76
CA ALA A 211 12.36 5.74 -16.02
C ALA A 211 13.29 4.99 -17.00
N ILE A 212 12.73 4.30 -18.00
CA ILE A 212 13.48 3.59 -19.04
C ILE A 212 13.31 4.35 -20.35
N ASP A 213 14.42 4.72 -21.00
CA ASP A 213 14.42 5.51 -22.24
C ASP A 213 13.61 6.83 -22.16
N ALA A 214 13.47 7.37 -20.94
CA ALA A 214 12.75 8.59 -20.63
C ALA A 214 13.46 9.34 -19.48
N PRO A 215 13.32 10.67 -19.36
CA PRO A 215 13.85 11.41 -18.22
C PRO A 215 13.11 11.05 -16.93
N GLY A 216 13.83 11.04 -15.80
CA GLY A 216 13.23 10.91 -14.48
C GLY A 216 12.53 12.20 -14.01
N ASN A 217 11.67 12.07 -12.99
CA ASN A 217 10.94 13.19 -12.39
C ASN A 217 11.59 13.72 -11.08
N MET A 218 12.51 12.97 -10.47
CA MET A 218 13.29 13.40 -9.30
C MET A 218 14.71 13.82 -9.64
N THR A 219 15.38 13.00 -10.43
CA THR A 219 16.67 13.35 -11.05
C THR A 219 16.55 13.09 -12.54
N PRO A 220 17.49 13.58 -13.39
CA PRO A 220 17.44 13.30 -14.82
C PRO A 220 17.32 11.80 -15.18
N GLY A 221 17.77 10.89 -14.30
CA GLY A 221 17.73 9.44 -14.52
C GLY A 221 16.91 8.65 -13.49
N ALA A 222 16.18 9.29 -12.58
CA ALA A 222 15.45 8.58 -11.53
C ALA A 222 14.01 9.08 -11.37
N GLU A 223 13.09 8.13 -11.29
CA GLU A 223 11.69 8.35 -10.96
C GLU A 223 11.51 8.25 -9.43
N PHE A 224 10.57 9.02 -8.87
CA PHE A 224 10.36 9.18 -7.43
C PHE A 224 10.25 7.88 -6.64
N ASN A 225 9.33 6.97 -6.96
CA ASN A 225 9.11 5.75 -6.19
C ASN A 225 10.36 4.87 -6.14
N THR A 226 11.04 4.74 -7.28
CA THR A 226 12.31 3.99 -7.34
C THR A 226 13.46 4.71 -6.64
N TYR A 227 13.46 6.04 -6.64
CA TYR A 227 14.48 6.86 -5.97
C TYR A 227 14.28 6.92 -4.46
N ALA A 228 13.04 6.92 -3.98
CA ALA A 228 12.69 6.99 -2.56
C ALA A 228 13.17 5.77 -1.76
N ASP A 229 13.25 4.60 -2.39
CA ASP A 229 13.97 3.44 -1.86
C ASP A 229 14.62 2.63 -2.99
N SER A 230 15.82 3.07 -3.39
CA SER A 230 16.60 2.46 -4.45
C SER A 230 16.99 1.01 -4.14
N VAL A 231 17.26 0.72 -2.86
CA VAL A 231 17.66 -0.61 -2.38
C VAL A 231 16.47 -1.55 -2.41
N ALA A 232 15.30 -1.14 -1.92
CA ALA A 232 14.09 -1.95 -2.03
C ALA A 232 13.74 -2.25 -3.48
N SER A 233 13.81 -1.24 -4.35
CA SER A 233 13.54 -1.38 -5.78
C SER A 233 14.47 -2.39 -6.44
N ALA A 234 15.77 -2.27 -6.21
CA ALA A 234 16.75 -3.22 -6.73
C ALA A 234 16.54 -4.65 -6.20
N ARG A 235 16.14 -4.81 -4.94
CA ARG A 235 15.83 -6.12 -4.34
C ARG A 235 14.59 -6.74 -4.98
N VAL A 236 13.51 -5.99 -5.15
CA VAL A 236 12.29 -6.49 -5.80
C VAL A 236 12.57 -6.86 -7.25
N PHE A 237 13.28 -6.00 -8.01
CA PHE A 237 13.65 -6.30 -9.39
C PHE A 237 14.60 -7.51 -9.52
N ALA A 238 15.45 -7.77 -8.54
CA ALA A 238 16.30 -8.97 -8.52
C ALA A 238 15.49 -10.28 -8.58
N LEU A 239 14.24 -10.30 -8.09
CA LEU A 239 13.37 -11.49 -8.16
C LEU A 239 12.95 -11.87 -9.58
N THR A 240 13.12 -10.96 -10.55
CA THR A 240 12.90 -11.23 -11.98
C THR A 240 14.08 -11.93 -12.64
N SER A 241 15.26 -11.92 -11.99
CA SER A 241 16.48 -12.56 -12.49
C SER A 241 16.37 -14.08 -12.48
N GLN A 242 17.14 -14.73 -13.35
CA GLN A 242 17.29 -16.18 -13.32
C GLN A 242 17.89 -16.68 -12.00
N ASN A 243 18.78 -15.87 -11.42
CA ASN A 243 19.47 -16.15 -10.17
C ASN A 243 19.38 -14.88 -9.29
N PRO A 244 18.26 -14.68 -8.55
CA PRO A 244 18.05 -13.45 -7.77
C PRO A 244 19.18 -13.12 -6.81
N HIS A 245 19.79 -14.14 -6.19
CA HIS A 245 20.97 -13.99 -5.33
C HIS A 245 22.16 -13.27 -6.03
N LEU A 246 22.35 -13.48 -7.34
CA LEU A 246 23.46 -12.89 -8.10
C LEU A 246 23.18 -11.46 -8.58
N THR A 247 21.92 -11.03 -8.55
CA THR A 247 21.48 -9.69 -8.98
C THR A 247 21.05 -8.82 -7.81
N MET A 248 21.33 -9.26 -6.58
CA MET A 248 21.08 -8.46 -5.38
C MET A 248 21.90 -7.17 -5.43
N PRO A 249 21.33 -6.03 -4.98
CA PRO A 249 22.12 -4.82 -4.82
C PRO A 249 23.27 -5.05 -3.84
N PRO A 250 24.43 -4.41 -4.05
CA PRO A 250 25.52 -4.47 -3.10
C PRO A 250 25.07 -3.91 -1.75
N VAL A 251 25.73 -4.35 -0.68
CA VAL A 251 25.51 -3.77 0.64
C VAL A 251 26.18 -2.41 0.69
N ILE A 252 25.40 -1.32 0.65
CA ILE A 252 25.92 0.06 0.52
C ILE A 252 26.28 0.66 1.91
N SER A 253 25.75 0.12 3.01
CA SER A 253 25.86 0.71 4.34
C SER A 253 26.83 -0.02 5.28
N ASN A 254 27.68 0.75 5.98
CA ASN A 254 28.48 0.28 7.14
C ASN A 254 27.67 0.22 8.45
N ASN A 255 26.43 0.74 8.46
CA ASN A 255 25.53 0.64 9.59
C ASN A 255 24.81 -0.71 9.56
N LYS A 256 25.16 -1.59 10.49
CA LYS A 256 24.61 -2.95 10.66
C LYS A 256 23.14 -3.00 11.12
N LYS A 257 22.50 -1.86 11.40
CA LYS A 257 21.10 -1.85 11.79
C LYS A 257 20.27 -2.00 10.51
N GLU A 258 19.61 -3.16 10.39
CA GLU A 258 18.48 -3.40 9.48
C GLU A 258 18.79 -3.73 8.02
N GLN A 259 19.89 -4.45 7.75
CA GLN A 259 20.07 -5.05 6.44
C GLN A 259 19.23 -6.32 6.28
N LEU A 260 18.31 -6.31 5.31
CA LEU A 260 17.55 -7.49 4.92
C LEU A 260 18.48 -8.59 4.37
N PRO A 261 18.31 -9.86 4.77
CA PRO A 261 19.17 -10.96 4.33
C PRO A 261 19.10 -11.17 2.82
N PRO A 262 20.16 -11.65 2.15
CA PRO A 262 20.07 -11.97 0.72
C PRO A 262 19.04 -13.09 0.47
N TYR A 263 18.49 -13.14 -0.75
CA TYR A 263 17.61 -14.25 -1.11
C TYR A 263 18.36 -15.59 -1.14
N PRO A 264 17.70 -16.72 -0.83
CA PRO A 264 18.28 -18.05 -0.97
C PRO A 264 18.84 -18.31 -2.38
N GLU A 265 19.86 -19.17 -2.49
CA GLU A 265 20.45 -19.55 -3.77
C GLU A 265 19.44 -20.25 -4.71
N LYS A 266 18.45 -20.94 -4.14
CA LYS A 266 17.41 -21.66 -4.87
C LYS A 266 16.04 -21.22 -4.37
N LEU A 267 15.19 -20.84 -5.33
CA LEU A 267 13.78 -20.48 -5.11
C LEU A 267 12.89 -21.39 -5.96
N SER A 268 11.68 -21.72 -5.47
CA SER A 268 10.78 -22.66 -6.15
C SER A 268 10.28 -22.17 -7.52
N LYS A 269 10.14 -20.87 -7.68
CA LYS A 269 9.80 -20.21 -8.95
C LYS A 269 10.42 -18.81 -9.04
N ARG A 270 10.31 -18.21 -10.22
CA ARG A 270 10.76 -16.84 -10.52
C ARG A 270 9.54 -15.97 -10.81
N GLN A 271 9.65 -14.66 -10.61
CA GLN A 271 8.72 -13.73 -11.24
C GLN A 271 9.12 -13.59 -12.71
N VAL A 272 8.31 -14.12 -13.64
CA VAL A 272 8.62 -14.05 -15.07
C VAL A 272 8.53 -12.59 -15.54
N PRO A 273 9.44 -12.08 -16.40
CA PRO A 273 9.51 -10.64 -16.76
C PRO A 273 8.22 -10.02 -17.31
N ASN A 274 7.30 -10.80 -17.87
CA ASN A 274 5.99 -10.30 -18.33
C ASN A 274 5.04 -9.86 -17.18
N TYR A 275 5.44 -10.10 -15.92
CA TYR A 275 4.66 -9.84 -14.71
C TYR A 275 5.11 -8.60 -13.93
N MET A 276 6.15 -7.88 -14.39
CA MET A 276 6.43 -6.51 -13.98
C MET A 276 6.29 -5.60 -15.19
N ARG A 277 5.13 -4.95 -15.30
CA ARG A 277 4.92 -3.90 -16.30
C ARG A 277 5.18 -2.57 -15.61
N ASN A 278 6.13 -1.82 -16.16
CA ASN A 278 6.30 -0.42 -15.81
C ASN A 278 5.20 0.39 -16.53
N CYS A 279 4.46 1.20 -15.78
CA CYS A 279 3.31 1.96 -16.26
C CYS A 279 3.60 3.46 -16.41
N THR A 280 4.86 3.85 -16.62
CA THR A 280 5.26 5.25 -16.84
C THR A 280 4.83 5.81 -18.19
#